data_AF-A0AAV2VTW5-F1
#
_entry.id   AF-A0AAV2VTW5-F1
#
_cell.length_a   1.000
_cell.length_b   1.000
_cell.length_c   1.000
_cell.angle_alpha   90.00
_cell.angle_beta   90.00
_cell.angle_gamma   90.00
#
_symmetry.space_group_name_H-M   'P 1'
#
loop_
_entity.id
_entity.type
_entity.pdbx_description
1 polymer ?
#
loop_
_entity_poly.entity_id
_entity_poly.type
_entity_poly.pdbx_seq_one_letter_code
_entity_poly.pdbx_strand_id
1 'polypeptide(L)'
;MTYVTFAFVFVFVFLAFVIRAFSFRKKATNCAIDALKATVNTLPEESTPSKRVMVYRLTSKYQELSHRIPSNDIRDYAEKMLMIQKPQPEHIAMLLLMSVSTDFKHEQNSANVDAYADIAKWCEAAYDHLATADRVDHETYK
;
A
#
# COMPACT_ATOMS: atom_id res chain seq x y z
N MET A 1 -26.52 36.70 -6.85
CA MET A 1 -26.82 35.32 -6.37
C MET A 1 -26.08 34.21 -7.11
N THR A 2 -25.28 34.49 -8.14
CA THR A 2 -24.53 33.46 -8.90
C THR A 2 -23.23 33.00 -8.20
N TYR A 3 -22.49 33.90 -7.56
CA TYR A 3 -21.22 33.59 -6.88
C TYR A 3 -21.34 32.56 -5.74
N VAL A 4 -22.45 32.58 -5.01
CA VAL A 4 -22.71 31.65 -3.91
C VAL A 4 -22.87 30.23 -4.45
N THR A 5 -23.62 30.05 -5.55
CA THR A 5 -23.83 28.75 -6.19
C THR A 5 -22.53 28.17 -6.76
N PHE A 6 -21.69 28.99 -7.40
CA PHE A 6 -20.38 28.55 -7.89
C PHE A 6 -19.47 28.10 -6.74
N ALA A 7 -19.43 28.85 -5.63
CA ALA A 7 -18.64 28.47 -4.46
C ALA A 7 -19.07 27.11 -3.88
N PHE A 8 -20.39 26.84 -3.79
CA PHE A 8 -20.88 25.53 -3.36
C PHE A 8 -20.44 24.42 -4.31
N VAL A 9 -20.56 24.60 -5.64
CA VAL A 9 -20.11 23.60 -6.62
C VAL A 9 -18.61 23.30 -6.48
N PHE A 10 -17.77 24.32 -6.32
CA PHE A 10 -16.33 24.13 -6.09
C PHE A 10 -16.04 23.36 -4.79
N VAL A 11 -16.75 23.69 -3.71
CA VAL A 11 -16.62 22.97 -2.43
C VAL A 11 -17.04 21.51 -2.57
N PHE A 12 -18.15 21.21 -3.25
CA PHE A 12 -18.60 19.82 -3.44
C PHE A 12 -17.66 19.02 -4.35
N VAL A 13 -17.14 19.62 -5.42
CA VAL A 13 -16.16 18.97 -6.31
C VAL A 13 -14.86 18.69 -5.55
N PHE A 14 -14.37 19.65 -4.76
CA PHE A 14 -13.19 19.46 -3.91
C PHE A 14 -13.43 18.38 -2.85
N LEU A 15 -14.59 18.39 -2.17
CA LEU A 15 -14.94 17.38 -1.17
C LEU A 15 -15.02 15.97 -1.78
N ALA A 16 -15.62 15.84 -2.97
CA ALA A 16 -15.70 14.58 -3.70
C ALA A 16 -14.31 14.07 -4.09
N PHE A 17 -13.42 14.96 -4.52
CA PHE A 17 -12.03 14.63 -4.83
C PHE A 17 -11.28 14.12 -3.59
N VAL A 18 -11.39 14.83 -2.46
CA VAL A 18 -10.78 14.43 -1.18
C VAL A 18 -11.30 13.07 -0.73
N ILE A 19 -12.62 12.85 -0.72
CA ILE A 19 -13.23 11.58 -0.32
C ILE A 19 -12.72 10.41 -1.18
N ARG A 20 -12.61 10.63 -2.50
CA ARG A 20 -12.10 9.61 -3.43
C ARG A 20 -10.63 9.27 -3.17
N ALA A 21 -9.78 10.27 -2.93
CA ALA A 21 -8.37 10.05 -2.60
C ALA A 21 -8.19 9.32 -1.26
N PHE A 22 -8.93 9.71 -0.21
CA PHE A 22 -8.93 9.01 1.08
C PHE A 22 -9.45 7.57 0.96
N SER A 23 -10.47 7.34 0.12
CA SER A 23 -10.98 6.00 -0.18
C SER A 23 -9.91 5.12 -0.81
N PHE A 24 -9.14 5.67 -1.76
CA PHE A 24 -8.09 4.92 -2.44
C PHE A 24 -6.94 4.53 -1.50
N ARG A 25 -6.46 5.47 -0.67
CA ARG A 25 -5.45 5.18 0.36
C ARG A 25 -5.91 4.06 1.29
N LYS A 26 -7.14 4.16 1.80
CA LYS A 26 -7.72 3.15 2.70
C LYS A 26 -7.82 1.79 2.03
N LYS A 27 -8.25 1.75 0.75
CA LYS A 27 -8.32 0.51 -0.04
C LYS A 27 -6.94 -0.12 -0.20
N ALA A 28 -5.93 0.63 -0.63
CA ALA A 28 -4.58 0.10 -0.83
C ALA A 28 -3.97 -0.46 0.46
N THR A 29 -4.07 0.27 1.58
CA THR A 29 -3.59 -0.23 2.88
C THR A 29 -4.37 -1.46 3.34
N ASN A 30 -5.69 -1.51 3.10
CA ASN A 30 -6.48 -2.69 3.43
C ASN A 30 -6.09 -3.90 2.58
N CYS A 31 -5.85 -3.75 1.27
CA CYS A 31 -5.38 -4.84 0.42
C CYS A 31 -4.07 -5.42 0.94
N ALA A 32 -3.12 -4.58 1.37
CA ALA A 32 -1.88 -5.04 2.00
C ALA A 32 -2.13 -5.79 3.32
N ILE A 33 -3.02 -5.28 4.17
CA ILE A 33 -3.37 -5.92 5.45
C ILE A 33 -4.08 -7.26 5.24
N ASP A 34 -4.96 -7.36 4.26
CA ASP A 34 -5.69 -8.58 3.98
C ASP A 34 -4.77 -9.65 3.38
N ALA A 35 -3.81 -9.26 2.53
CA ALA A 35 -2.74 -10.15 2.08
C ALA A 35 -1.87 -10.65 3.24
N LEU A 36 -1.47 -9.76 4.15
CA LEU A 36 -0.71 -10.14 5.36
C LEU A 36 -1.48 -11.14 6.22
N LYS A 37 -2.80 -10.96 6.40
CA LYS A 37 -3.62 -11.94 7.11
C LYS A 37 -3.70 -13.28 6.39
N ALA A 38 -3.80 -13.26 5.05
CA ALA A 38 -3.88 -14.48 4.25
C ALA A 38 -2.59 -15.31 4.35
N THR A 39 -1.44 -14.67 4.60
CA THR A 39 -0.14 -15.32 4.74
C THR A 39 0.36 -15.40 6.19
N VAL A 40 -0.51 -15.17 7.19
CA VAL A 40 -0.09 -15.20 8.61
C VAL A 40 0.52 -16.53 9.03
N ASN A 41 0.12 -17.63 8.38
CA ASN A 41 0.67 -18.96 8.60
C ASN A 41 2.14 -19.11 8.20
N THR A 42 2.71 -18.14 7.45
CA THR A 42 4.14 -18.14 7.09
C THR A 42 5.01 -17.38 8.09
N LEU A 43 4.42 -16.81 9.16
CA LEU A 43 5.12 -16.04 10.18
C LEU A 43 5.16 -16.81 11.51
N PRO A 44 6.32 -16.92 12.18
CA PRO A 44 6.40 -17.47 13.54
C PRO A 44 5.57 -16.65 14.53
N GLU A 45 4.91 -17.32 15.49
CA GLU A 45 4.03 -16.67 16.45
C GLU A 45 4.81 -15.65 17.33
N GLU A 46 6.04 -15.99 17.74
CA GLU A 46 6.93 -15.09 18.49
C GLU A 46 7.29 -13.80 17.74
N SER A 47 7.31 -13.84 16.41
CA SER A 47 7.71 -12.73 15.54
C SER A 47 6.52 -11.89 15.06
N THR A 48 5.29 -12.18 15.53
CA THR A 48 4.07 -11.55 15.03
C THR A 48 3.93 -10.11 15.52
N PRO A 49 4.00 -9.09 14.63
CA PRO A 49 3.86 -7.70 15.03
C PRO A 49 2.39 -7.39 15.34
N SER A 50 2.17 -6.41 16.24
CA SER A 50 0.80 -5.95 16.48
C SER A 50 0.18 -5.36 15.22
N LYS A 51 -1.13 -5.58 15.02
CA LYS A 51 -1.90 -5.01 13.89
C LYS A 51 -1.69 -3.50 13.73
N ARG A 52 -1.63 -2.76 14.85
CA ARG A 52 -1.43 -1.30 14.84
C ARG A 52 -0.08 -0.91 14.26
N VAL A 53 0.98 -1.66 14.57
CA VAL A 53 2.33 -1.43 14.02
C VAL A 53 2.35 -1.61 12.51
N MET A 54 1.77 -2.70 12.00
CA MET A 54 1.74 -2.93 10.56
C MET A 54 0.90 -1.89 9.82
N VAL A 55 -0.28 -1.53 10.34
CA VAL A 55 -1.11 -0.46 9.75
C VAL A 55 -0.35 0.86 9.73
N TYR A 56 0.34 1.22 10.82
CA TYR A 56 1.13 2.44 10.90
C TYR A 56 2.26 2.45 9.86
N ARG A 57 3.04 1.38 9.77
CA ARG A 57 4.15 1.28 8.81
C ARG A 57 3.67 1.37 7.35
N LEU A 58 2.60 0.65 6.99
CA LEU A 58 2.01 0.74 5.65
C LEU A 58 1.48 2.15 5.35
N THR A 59 0.84 2.78 6.33
CA THR A 59 0.29 4.14 6.21
C THR A 59 1.37 5.20 6.05
N SER A 60 2.50 5.03 6.76
CA SER A 60 3.70 5.85 6.67
C SER A 60 4.36 5.68 5.30
N LYS A 61 4.56 4.44 4.84
CA LYS A 61 5.10 4.16 3.51
C LYS A 61 4.24 4.68 2.38
N TYR A 62 2.92 4.66 2.52
CA TYR A 62 2.04 5.28 1.54
C TYR A 62 2.37 6.77 1.37
N GLN A 63 2.53 7.49 2.48
CA GLN A 63 2.89 8.90 2.45
C GLN A 63 4.29 9.10 1.90
N GLU A 64 5.26 8.30 2.33
CA GLU A 64 6.63 8.41 1.83
C GLU A 64 6.67 8.24 0.30
N LEU A 65 6.09 7.16 -0.22
CA LEU A 65 6.09 6.86 -1.66
C LEU A 65 5.31 7.91 -2.47
N SER A 66 4.19 8.43 -1.95
CA SER A 66 3.44 9.48 -2.64
C SER A 66 4.29 10.74 -2.82
N HIS A 67 5.10 11.12 -1.83
CA HIS A 67 5.97 12.30 -1.89
C HIS A 67 7.28 12.10 -2.66
N ARG A 68 7.59 10.89 -3.15
CA ARG A 68 8.79 10.64 -3.97
C ARG A 68 8.70 11.24 -5.37
N ILE A 69 7.55 11.78 -5.75
CA ILE A 69 7.34 12.39 -7.07
C ILE A 69 6.60 13.72 -6.97
N PRO A 70 6.76 14.62 -7.96
CA PRO A 70 6.24 15.99 -7.86
C PRO A 70 4.71 16.11 -7.73
N SER A 71 3.94 15.16 -8.26
CA SER A 71 2.49 15.18 -8.18
C SER A 71 1.93 14.83 -6.80
N ASN A 72 2.78 14.31 -5.90
CA ASN A 72 2.39 13.81 -4.59
C ASN A 72 1.29 12.72 -4.62
N ASP A 73 1.10 12.03 -5.75
CA ASP A 73 0.14 10.94 -5.92
C ASP A 73 0.86 9.59 -6.02
N ILE A 74 0.56 8.65 -5.12
CA ILE A 74 1.17 7.31 -5.17
C ILE A 74 0.84 6.56 -6.48
N ARG A 75 -0.25 6.92 -7.16
CA ARG A 75 -0.65 6.28 -8.42
C ARG A 75 0.36 6.62 -9.50
N ASP A 76 0.71 7.88 -9.67
CA ASP A 76 1.75 8.32 -10.61
C ASP A 76 3.12 7.69 -10.28
N TYR A 77 3.41 7.46 -8.99
CA TYR A 77 4.64 6.76 -8.58
C TYR A 77 4.60 5.31 -9.04
N ALA A 78 3.48 4.64 -8.83
CA ALA A 78 3.26 3.25 -9.25
C ALA A 78 3.23 3.10 -10.77
N GLU A 79 2.66 4.06 -11.51
CA GLU A 79 2.69 4.08 -12.98
C GLU A 79 4.12 4.02 -13.50
N LYS A 80 5.00 4.84 -12.92
CA LYS A 80 6.43 4.88 -13.28
C LYS A 80 7.19 3.63 -12.84
N MET A 81 6.95 3.18 -11.61
CA MET A 81 7.71 2.08 -11.01
C MET A 81 7.32 0.71 -11.58
N LEU A 82 6.04 0.50 -11.86
CA LEU A 82 5.50 -0.78 -12.35
C LEU A 82 5.28 -0.80 -13.86
N MET A 83 5.40 0.33 -14.55
CA MET A 83 5.11 0.48 -15.98
C MET A 83 3.66 0.12 -16.36
N ILE A 84 2.69 0.44 -15.49
CA ILE A 84 1.25 0.14 -15.67
C ILE A 84 0.48 1.45 -15.82
N GLN A 85 -0.46 1.54 -16.77
CA GLN A 85 -1.20 2.79 -17.05
C GLN A 85 -2.23 3.19 -15.99
N LYS A 86 -2.80 2.23 -15.24
CA LYS A 86 -3.86 2.50 -14.25
C LYS A 86 -3.65 1.66 -13.00
N PRO A 87 -2.78 2.10 -12.07
CA PRO A 87 -2.52 1.36 -10.85
C PRO A 87 -3.80 1.24 -10.01
N GLN A 88 -4.12 0.00 -9.69
CA GLN A 88 -5.19 -0.38 -8.76
C GLN A 88 -4.65 -0.43 -7.32
N PRO A 89 -5.53 -0.42 -6.30
CA PRO A 89 -5.12 -0.51 -4.89
C PRO A 89 -4.17 -1.67 -4.58
N GLU A 90 -4.30 -2.80 -5.26
CA GLU A 90 -3.50 -4.01 -5.12
C GLU A 90 -2.04 -3.77 -5.55
N HIS A 91 -1.84 -3.08 -6.68
CA HIS A 91 -0.51 -2.67 -7.15
C HIS A 91 0.19 -1.75 -6.15
N ILE A 92 -0.58 -0.84 -5.53
CA ILE A 92 -0.06 0.01 -4.47
C ILE A 92 0.28 -0.83 -3.24
N ALA A 93 -0.59 -1.75 -2.84
CA ALA A 93 -0.35 -2.66 -1.73
C ALA A 93 0.93 -3.47 -1.92
N MET A 94 1.19 -3.97 -3.12
CA MET A 94 2.43 -4.63 -3.49
C MET A 94 3.66 -3.73 -3.25
N LEU A 95 3.63 -2.48 -3.73
CA LEU A 95 4.72 -1.51 -3.49
C LEU A 95 4.93 -1.23 -2.00
N LEU A 96 3.83 -1.11 -1.23
CA LEU A 96 3.91 -0.89 0.22
C LEU A 96 4.56 -2.08 0.92
N LEU A 97 4.16 -3.31 0.59
CA LEU A 97 4.69 -4.54 1.20
C LEU A 97 6.19 -4.71 0.89
N MET A 98 6.61 -4.49 -0.37
CA MET A 98 8.03 -4.50 -0.71
C MET A 98 8.83 -3.44 0.04
N SER A 99 8.29 -2.23 0.14
CA SER A 99 8.97 -1.14 0.84
C SER A 99 9.08 -1.41 2.35
N VAL A 100 8.03 -1.96 2.97
CA VAL A 100 8.05 -2.33 4.39
C VAL A 100 9.00 -3.51 4.64
N SER A 101 9.03 -4.51 3.74
CA SER A 101 10.01 -5.61 3.83
C SER A 101 11.45 -5.10 3.79
N THR A 102 11.73 -4.17 2.86
CA THR A 102 13.07 -3.56 2.73
C THR A 102 13.49 -2.83 4.01
N ASP A 103 12.57 -2.07 4.64
CA ASP A 103 12.83 -1.43 5.92
C ASP A 103 13.16 -2.45 7.00
N PHE A 104 12.40 -3.53 7.12
CA PHE A 104 12.67 -4.57 8.13
C PHE A 104 13.99 -5.28 7.90
N LYS A 105 14.40 -5.53 6.64
CA LYS A 105 15.74 -6.06 6.34
C LYS A 105 16.84 -5.09 6.76
N HIS A 106 16.64 -3.79 6.54
CA HIS A 106 17.59 -2.78 6.96
C HIS A 106 17.67 -2.66 8.49
N GLU A 107 16.52 -2.71 9.18
CA GLU A 107 16.42 -2.72 10.64
C GLU A 107 17.02 -4.01 11.23
N GLN A 108 16.84 -5.17 10.60
CA GLN A 108 17.50 -6.41 10.99
C GLN A 108 19.02 -6.26 10.93
N ASN A 109 19.55 -5.72 9.83
CA ASN A 109 20.99 -5.55 9.66
C ASN A 109 21.60 -4.57 10.67
N SER A 110 20.83 -3.58 11.13
CA SER A 110 21.30 -2.56 12.08
C SER A 110 21.10 -2.94 13.55
N ALA A 111 19.99 -3.62 13.88
CA ALA A 111 19.64 -3.98 15.26
C ALA A 111 19.95 -5.45 15.62
N ASN A 112 20.28 -6.29 14.63
CA ASN A 112 20.49 -7.74 14.77
C ASN A 112 19.34 -8.46 15.49
N VAL A 113 18.10 -8.13 15.09
CA VAL A 113 16.87 -8.71 15.65
C VAL A 113 16.27 -9.69 14.63
N ASP A 114 16.33 -10.98 14.94
CA ASP A 114 15.86 -12.06 14.03
C ASP A 114 14.38 -11.94 13.67
N ALA A 115 13.54 -11.46 14.60
CA ALA A 115 12.12 -11.24 14.34
C ALA A 115 11.86 -10.28 13.16
N TYR A 116 12.76 -9.32 12.89
CA TYR A 116 12.63 -8.44 11.73
C TYR A 116 12.92 -9.17 10.41
N ALA A 117 13.77 -10.19 10.42
CA ALA A 117 13.97 -11.07 9.27
C ALA A 117 12.68 -11.80 8.91
N ASP A 118 12.01 -12.35 9.93
CA ASP A 118 10.77 -13.10 9.76
C ASP A 118 9.64 -12.20 9.26
N ILE A 119 9.50 -11.00 9.83
CA ILE A 119 8.50 -10.03 9.39
C ILE A 119 8.77 -9.58 7.95
N ALA A 120 10.05 -9.39 7.57
CA ALA A 120 10.42 -9.05 6.20
C ALA A 120 9.99 -10.16 5.22
N LYS A 121 10.27 -11.43 5.54
CA LYS A 121 9.85 -12.59 4.73
C LYS A 121 8.34 -12.73 4.66
N TRP A 122 7.63 -12.45 5.76
CA TRP A 122 6.17 -12.46 5.76
C TRP A 122 5.57 -11.37 4.86
N CYS A 123 6.18 -10.18 4.83
CA CYS A 123 5.81 -9.13 3.88
C CYS A 123 6.06 -9.56 2.42
N GLU A 124 7.13 -10.30 2.15
CA GLU A 124 7.41 -10.87 0.82
C GLU A 124 6.38 -11.94 0.44
N ALA A 125 6.03 -12.84 1.35
CA ALA A 125 4.98 -13.83 1.13
C ALA A 125 3.62 -13.16 0.81
N ALA A 126 3.28 -12.10 1.53
CA ALA A 126 2.07 -11.31 1.27
C ALA A 126 2.12 -10.61 -0.10
N TYR A 127 3.29 -10.12 -0.50
CA TYR A 127 3.51 -9.57 -1.85
C TYR A 127 3.29 -10.64 -2.92
N ASP A 128 3.89 -11.82 -2.77
CA ASP A 128 3.77 -12.92 -3.73
C ASP A 128 2.33 -13.43 -3.84
N HIS A 129 1.59 -13.44 -2.73
CA HIS A 129 0.17 -13.77 -2.71
C HIS A 129 -0.65 -12.80 -3.60
N LEU A 130 -0.42 -11.49 -3.46
CA LEU A 130 -1.08 -10.48 -4.29
C LEU A 130 -0.64 -10.59 -5.76
N ALA A 131 0.66 -10.76 -6.01
CA ALA A 131 1.20 -10.83 -7.38
C ALA A 131 0.66 -12.06 -8.13
N THR A 132 0.44 -13.17 -7.43
CA THR A 132 -0.16 -14.37 -8.00
C THR A 132 -1.64 -14.15 -8.33
N ALA A 133 -2.40 -13.52 -7.43
CA ALA A 133 -3.81 -13.19 -7.68
C ALA A 133 -3.97 -12.28 -8.91
N ASP A 134 -3.13 -11.25 -9.03
CA ASP A 134 -3.16 -10.30 -10.15
C ASP A 134 -2.85 -10.96 -11.51
N ARG A 135 -1.90 -11.92 -11.54
CA ARG A 135 -1.59 -12.71 -12.74
C ARG A 135 -2.75 -13.59 -13.18
N VAL A 136 -3.40 -14.28 -12.25
CA VAL A 136 -4.55 -15.15 -12.54
C VAL A 136 -5.71 -14.32 -13.10
N ASP A 137 -5.97 -13.15 -12.53
CA ASP A 137 -6.98 -12.23 -13.05
C ASP A 137 -6.63 -11.76 -14.46
N HIS A 138 -5.35 -11.43 -14.75
CA HIS A 138 -4.95 -11.02 -16.10
C HIS A 138 -4.98 -12.13 -17.16
N GLU A 139 -4.82 -13.39 -16.76
CA GLU A 139 -4.91 -14.55 -17.69
C GLU A 139 -6.35 -14.95 -17.98
N THR A 140 -7.29 -14.72 -17.05
CA THR A 140 -8.70 -15.11 -17.20
C THR A 140 -9.49 -14.20 -18.15
N TYR A 141 -8.99 -12.99 -18.45
CA TYR A 141 -9.64 -12.01 -19.34
C TYR A 141 -8.93 -11.80 -20.69
N LYS A 142 -8.06 -12.73 -21.11
CA LYS A 142 -7.52 -12.79 -22.48
C LYS A 142 -8.35 -13.72 -23.35
#